data_AF-A0A2G5EL48-F1
#
_entry.id   AF-A0A2G5EL48-F1
#
_cell.length_a   1.000
_cell.length_b   1.000
_cell.length_c   1.000
_cell.angle_alpha   90.00
_cell.angle_beta   90.00
_cell.angle_gamma   90.00
#
_symmetry.space_group_name_H-M   'P 1'
#
loop_
_entity.id
_entity.type
_entity.pdbx_description
1 polymer ?
#
loop_
_entity_poly.entity_id
_entity_poly.type
_entity_poly.pdbx_seq_one_letter_code
_entity_poly.pdbx_strand_id
1 'polypeptide(L)'
;MASEEFGDDFMVLKPHEGGSYDLFKLLFSRKTDENSFTECPTGTHINEFRRRRLIFVSVVVQKMLLSMTKPMAWIGVLFEMWLNCNLSVLLLNLTKGKLVMPDSTSVTFRSTIGNIDKRVELDKNIQYGDSRYYGALSIMASKISYENEAFIKNTVTNEWKMEFLGSYSFWNDFQEQDSTRAFMFRDKRADSELIMIAFRGTPPFDAEAWSTDIDMSWYEVPNVGRVHGGFMKALGLQKVQGWPKGIEQGENKRQVAYYMLREKLREMLKMNENAKFIVTGHSLGGALAVLFPFVLAYHEESWMLDKLEGVYTFGQPRVGDERFGEYMKQQFSVHTVQYVRSVYSNDMVPRLPYDDSVQLFKHFGSCLYYNSLYEGEVSLISLFASAHLSIKILFLDRRSFSVFSTTHIRNL
;
A
#
# COMPACT_ATOMS: atom_id res chain seq x y z
N MET A 1 -4.83 25.31 -7.67
CA MET A 1 -3.80 26.05 -6.92
C MET A 1 -3.57 25.30 -5.62
N ALA A 2 -2.66 24.32 -5.65
CA ALA A 2 -2.13 23.69 -4.44
C ALA A 2 -1.18 24.70 -3.80
N SER A 3 -1.40 24.99 -2.52
CA SER A 3 -0.71 26.01 -1.73
C SER A 3 0.79 25.76 -1.61
N GLU A 4 1.48 26.84 -1.25
CA GLU A 4 2.91 27.08 -0.96
C GLU A 4 3.73 25.98 -0.22
N GLU A 5 3.16 24.83 0.16
CA GLU A 5 3.85 23.74 0.89
C GLU A 5 4.54 22.70 0.00
N PHE A 6 3.99 22.40 -1.18
CA PHE A 6 4.72 21.62 -2.18
C PHE A 6 5.46 22.60 -3.06
N GLY A 7 6.73 22.32 -3.36
CA GLY A 7 7.52 23.22 -4.18
C GLY A 7 6.81 23.55 -5.49
N ASP A 8 7.26 24.61 -6.16
CA ASP A 8 6.73 25.04 -7.46
C ASP A 8 6.91 23.98 -8.57
N ASP A 9 7.38 22.76 -8.27
CA ASP A 9 7.61 21.66 -9.20
C ASP A 9 6.67 20.47 -8.89
N PHE A 10 5.75 20.17 -9.81
CA PHE A 10 4.84 19.03 -9.71
C PHE A 10 4.37 18.58 -11.10
N MET A 11 3.84 17.36 -11.18
CA MET A 11 3.16 16.89 -12.38
C MET A 11 1.99 16.01 -11.98
N VAL A 12 0.78 16.39 -12.39
CA VAL A 12 -0.45 15.64 -12.12
C VAL A 12 -1.11 15.22 -13.42
N LEU A 13 -1.37 13.93 -13.59
CA LEU A 13 -2.09 13.39 -14.74
C LEU A 13 -3.60 13.47 -14.51
N LYS A 14 -4.32 13.89 -15.55
CA LYS A 14 -5.77 14.11 -15.54
C LYS A 14 -6.44 13.36 -16.69
N PRO A 15 -6.58 12.03 -16.59
CA PRO A 15 -7.07 11.20 -17.70
C PRO A 15 -8.49 11.58 -18.19
N HIS A 16 -9.27 12.32 -17.41
CA HIS A 16 -10.63 12.75 -17.74
C HIS A 16 -10.73 14.06 -18.54
N GLU A 17 -9.70 14.92 -18.55
CA GLU A 17 -9.83 16.30 -19.07
C GLU A 17 -9.47 16.46 -20.57
N GLY A 18 -8.82 15.48 -21.20
CA GLY A 18 -8.37 15.58 -22.60
C GLY A 18 -9.02 14.61 -23.58
N GLY A 19 -8.94 14.94 -24.87
CA GLY A 19 -9.41 14.14 -26.01
C GLY A 19 -8.31 13.36 -26.74
N SER A 20 -8.63 12.82 -27.92
CA SER A 20 -7.68 12.11 -28.78
C SER A 20 -6.57 13.01 -29.33
N TYR A 21 -6.87 14.28 -29.57
CA TYR A 21 -5.88 15.28 -29.99
C TYR A 21 -4.84 15.55 -28.91
N ASP A 22 -5.26 15.68 -27.65
CA ASP A 22 -4.34 15.87 -26.52
C ASP A 22 -3.42 14.66 -26.32
N LEU A 23 -3.91 13.45 -26.60
CA LEU A 23 -3.13 12.21 -26.56
C LEU A 23 -2.01 12.26 -27.61
N PHE A 24 -2.33 12.69 -28.83
CA PHE A 24 -1.32 12.91 -29.86
C PHE A 24 -0.33 14.02 -29.44
N LYS A 25 -0.83 15.13 -28.88
CA LYS A 25 0.00 16.25 -28.41
C LYS A 25 1.02 15.79 -27.34
N LEU A 26 0.66 14.85 -26.45
CA LEU A 26 1.60 14.30 -25.45
C LEU A 26 2.84 13.65 -26.08
N LEU A 27 2.69 12.97 -27.22
CA LEU A 27 3.81 12.28 -27.90
C LEU A 27 4.72 13.24 -28.67
N PHE A 28 4.14 14.26 -29.30
CA PHE A 28 4.85 15.08 -30.28
C PHE A 28 5.21 16.48 -29.78
N SER A 29 4.43 17.08 -28.88
CA SER A 29 4.76 18.36 -28.23
C SER A 29 5.75 18.16 -27.09
N ARG A 30 6.71 19.08 -26.94
CA ARG A 30 7.60 19.13 -25.75
C ARG A 30 6.99 19.95 -24.61
N LYS A 31 5.97 20.75 -24.91
CA LYS A 31 5.26 21.61 -23.97
C LYS A 31 4.19 20.77 -23.27
N THR A 32 4.50 20.36 -22.05
CA THR A 32 3.61 19.50 -21.26
C THR A 32 2.59 20.35 -20.53
N ASP A 33 2.97 21.54 -20.09
CA ASP A 33 2.09 22.53 -19.47
C ASP A 33 0.89 22.96 -20.34
N GLU A 34 1.03 22.90 -21.66
CA GLU A 34 -0.08 23.18 -22.59
C GLU A 34 -0.96 21.96 -22.92
N ASN A 35 -0.80 20.82 -22.25
CA ASN A 35 -1.55 19.60 -22.53
C ASN A 35 -2.67 19.36 -21.50
N SER A 36 -3.89 19.15 -21.98
CA SER A 36 -5.08 18.97 -21.14
C SER A 36 -5.02 17.75 -20.21
N PHE A 37 -4.13 16.79 -20.46
CA PHE A 37 -3.92 15.62 -19.59
C PHE A 37 -2.94 15.85 -18.45
N THR A 38 -2.28 16.99 -18.40
CA THR A 38 -1.20 17.24 -17.43
C THR A 38 -1.38 18.61 -16.78
N GLU A 39 -1.52 18.62 -15.47
CA GLU A 39 -1.40 19.83 -14.66
C GLU A 39 0.02 19.91 -14.11
N CYS A 40 0.76 20.93 -14.51
CA CYS A 40 2.14 21.19 -14.09
C CYS A 40 2.45 22.69 -14.21
N PRO A 41 3.56 23.17 -13.62
CA PRO A 41 3.96 24.57 -13.66
C PRO A 41 4.10 25.11 -15.10
N THR A 42 3.77 26.39 -15.30
CA THR A 42 3.89 27.04 -16.60
C THR A 42 5.35 27.02 -17.09
N GLY A 43 5.57 26.64 -18.35
CA GLY A 43 6.90 26.47 -18.92
C GLY A 43 7.52 25.08 -18.69
N THR A 44 6.76 24.09 -18.18
CA THR A 44 7.26 22.72 -18.03
C THR A 44 7.48 22.06 -19.40
N HIS A 45 8.75 21.75 -19.69
CA HIS A 45 9.16 21.08 -20.93
C HIS A 45 9.72 19.69 -20.71
N ILE A 46 9.16 18.68 -21.40
CA ILE A 46 9.72 17.33 -21.45
C ILE A 46 10.33 17.10 -22.83
N ASN A 47 11.66 17.28 -22.91
CA ASN A 47 12.41 17.15 -24.16
C ASN A 47 12.50 15.69 -24.64
N GLU A 48 12.60 14.76 -23.71
CA GLU A 48 12.82 13.35 -24.03
C GLU A 48 11.56 12.67 -24.57
N PHE A 49 11.69 12.06 -25.75
CA PHE A 49 10.60 11.31 -26.36
C PHE A 49 10.18 10.10 -25.52
N ARG A 50 11.12 9.40 -24.88
CA ARG A 50 10.81 8.23 -24.03
C ARG A 50 9.92 8.61 -22.85
N ARG A 51 10.24 9.70 -22.14
CA ARG A 51 9.43 10.21 -21.02
C ARG A 51 8.03 10.62 -21.45
N ARG A 52 7.91 11.31 -22.59
CA ARG A 52 6.61 11.64 -23.21
C ARG A 52 5.80 10.39 -23.58
N ARG A 53 6.45 9.38 -24.16
CA ARG A 53 5.83 8.08 -24.47
C ARG A 53 5.36 7.36 -23.22
N LEU A 54 6.11 7.41 -22.12
CA LEU A 54 5.68 6.82 -20.85
C LEU A 54 4.42 7.51 -20.32
N ILE A 55 4.40 8.85 -20.27
CA ILE A 55 3.23 9.62 -19.84
C ILE A 55 2.03 9.30 -20.72
N PHE A 56 2.22 9.26 -22.05
CA PHE A 56 1.18 8.85 -22.98
C PHE A 56 0.63 7.45 -22.66
N VAL A 57 1.50 6.45 -22.48
CA VAL A 57 1.07 5.08 -22.14
C VAL A 57 0.31 5.05 -20.83
N SER A 58 0.78 5.73 -19.79
CA SER A 58 0.06 5.81 -18.51
C SER A 58 -1.33 6.43 -18.69
N VAL A 59 -1.47 7.56 -19.39
CA VAL A 59 -2.78 8.18 -19.66
C VAL A 59 -3.70 7.24 -20.45
N VAL A 60 -3.18 6.52 -21.44
CA VAL A 60 -3.98 5.54 -22.23
C VAL A 60 -4.46 4.40 -21.34
N VAL A 61 -3.59 3.81 -20.52
CA VAL A 61 -3.96 2.70 -19.63
C VAL A 61 -4.92 3.20 -18.54
N GLN A 62 -4.72 4.39 -17.98
CA GLN A 62 -5.66 5.00 -17.04
C GLN A 62 -7.04 5.17 -17.68
N LYS A 63 -7.14 5.75 -18.88
CA LYS A 63 -8.42 5.88 -19.61
C LYS A 63 -9.09 4.52 -19.86
N MET A 64 -8.30 3.50 -20.22
CA MET A 64 -8.81 2.14 -20.41
C MET A 64 -9.38 1.56 -19.11
N LEU A 65 -8.63 1.64 -17.99
CA LEU A 65 -9.08 1.15 -16.69
C LEU A 65 -10.33 1.89 -16.19
N LEU A 66 -10.34 3.21 -16.31
CA LEU A 66 -11.48 4.05 -15.92
C LEU A 66 -12.74 3.74 -16.75
N SER A 67 -12.59 3.32 -18.02
CA SER A 67 -13.70 2.83 -18.82
C SER A 67 -14.25 1.46 -18.36
N MET A 68 -13.41 0.70 -17.66
CA MET A 68 -13.71 -0.64 -17.15
C MET A 68 -14.12 -0.66 -15.68
N THR A 69 -14.16 0.48 -14.98
CA THR A 69 -14.50 0.56 -13.54
C THR A 69 -15.78 -0.17 -13.18
N LYS A 70 -16.90 0.16 -13.83
CA LYS A 70 -18.20 -0.49 -13.53
C LYS A 70 -18.23 -1.96 -13.94
N PRO A 71 -17.80 -2.36 -15.17
CA PRO A 71 -17.72 -3.77 -15.55
C PRO A 71 -16.88 -4.63 -14.62
N MET A 72 -15.66 -4.19 -14.25
CA MET A 72 -14.78 -4.95 -13.38
C MET A 72 -15.34 -5.08 -11.98
N ALA A 73 -15.89 -4.00 -11.40
CA ALA A 73 -16.53 -4.06 -10.09
C ALA A 73 -17.69 -5.08 -10.06
N TRP A 74 -18.54 -5.09 -11.09
CA TRP A 74 -19.61 -6.09 -11.22
C TRP A 74 -19.09 -7.53 -11.31
N ILE A 75 -18.07 -7.76 -12.15
CA ILE A 75 -17.42 -9.07 -12.27
C ILE A 75 -16.84 -9.50 -10.92
N GLY A 76 -16.17 -8.59 -10.21
CA GLY A 76 -15.57 -8.85 -8.91
C GLY A 76 -16.60 -9.28 -7.86
N VAL A 77 -17.71 -8.55 -7.76
CA VAL A 77 -18.81 -8.93 -6.85
C VAL A 77 -19.35 -10.32 -7.20
N LEU A 78 -19.67 -10.58 -8.48
CA LEU A 78 -20.18 -11.88 -8.90
C LEU A 78 -19.18 -13.02 -8.61
N PHE A 79 -17.90 -12.77 -8.85
CA PHE A 79 -16.83 -13.74 -8.62
C PHE A 79 -16.66 -14.04 -7.14
N GLU A 80 -16.64 -13.03 -6.26
CA GLU A 80 -16.55 -13.24 -4.81
C GLU A 80 -17.81 -13.92 -4.26
N MET A 81 -18.99 -13.55 -4.73
CA MET A 81 -20.22 -14.25 -4.37
C MET A 81 -20.17 -15.72 -4.77
N TRP A 82 -19.69 -16.02 -5.98
CA TRP A 82 -19.51 -17.39 -6.45
C TRP A 82 -18.51 -18.19 -5.59
N LEU A 83 -17.37 -17.60 -5.24
CA LEU A 83 -16.36 -18.24 -4.38
C LEU A 83 -16.88 -18.52 -2.96
N ASN A 84 -17.76 -17.66 -2.44
CA ASN A 84 -18.35 -17.79 -1.10
C ASN A 84 -19.66 -18.59 -1.07
N CYS A 85 -20.21 -18.94 -2.23
CA CYS A 85 -21.34 -19.86 -2.31
C CYS A 85 -20.86 -21.30 -2.17
N ASN A 86 -21.54 -22.08 -1.33
CA ASN A 86 -21.40 -23.52 -1.41
C ASN A 86 -22.12 -23.99 -2.68
N LEU A 87 -21.36 -24.42 -3.70
CA LEU A 87 -21.87 -24.82 -5.02
C LEU A 87 -23.01 -25.84 -4.93
N SER A 88 -22.94 -26.76 -3.96
CA SER A 88 -23.98 -27.76 -3.70
C SER A 88 -25.29 -27.15 -3.16
N VAL A 89 -25.20 -26.13 -2.31
CA VAL A 89 -26.35 -25.38 -1.78
C VAL A 89 -26.95 -24.47 -2.85
N LEU A 90 -26.12 -23.86 -3.70
CA LEU A 90 -26.56 -23.01 -4.81
C LEU A 90 -27.41 -23.79 -5.81
N LEU A 91 -26.93 -24.96 -6.27
CA LEU A 91 -27.65 -25.86 -7.19
C LEU A 91 -28.99 -26.36 -6.60
N LEU A 92 -29.01 -26.73 -5.33
CA LEU A 92 -30.23 -27.16 -4.62
C LEU A 92 -31.24 -26.02 -4.39
N ASN A 93 -30.77 -24.79 -4.29
CA ASN A 93 -31.61 -23.62 -4.05
C ASN A 93 -32.14 -22.99 -5.33
N LEU A 94 -31.40 -23.11 -6.44
CA LEU A 94 -31.86 -22.78 -7.79
C LEU A 94 -33.10 -23.62 -8.16
N THR A 95 -33.10 -24.91 -7.84
CA THR A 95 -34.26 -25.79 -8.08
C THR A 95 -35.44 -25.51 -7.15
N LYS A 96 -35.22 -24.81 -6.03
CA LYS A 96 -36.25 -24.43 -5.03
C LYS A 96 -36.69 -22.96 -5.11
N GLY A 97 -36.14 -22.17 -6.05
CA GLY A 97 -36.43 -20.75 -6.19
C GLY A 97 -36.02 -19.87 -5.00
N LYS A 98 -35.15 -20.35 -4.11
CA LYS A 98 -34.71 -19.64 -2.89
C LYS A 98 -33.21 -19.41 -2.90
N LEU A 99 -32.75 -18.45 -3.68
CA LEU A 99 -31.34 -18.08 -3.72
C LEU A 99 -30.91 -17.46 -2.37
N VAL A 100 -30.11 -18.18 -1.58
CA VAL A 100 -29.48 -17.64 -0.37
C VAL A 100 -28.14 -17.04 -0.75
N MET A 101 -28.05 -15.71 -0.72
CA MET A 101 -26.82 -14.99 -1.04
C MET A 101 -25.86 -14.98 0.17
N PRO A 102 -24.54 -15.17 -0.04
CA PRO A 102 -23.55 -15.05 1.03
C PRO A 102 -23.60 -13.64 1.65
N ASP A 103 -23.61 -13.58 2.97
CA ASP A 103 -23.51 -12.32 3.68
C ASP A 103 -22.05 -11.82 3.66
N SER A 104 -21.80 -10.77 2.88
CA SER A 104 -20.48 -10.13 2.73
C SER A 104 -19.89 -9.58 4.04
N THR A 105 -20.71 -9.39 5.07
CA THR A 105 -20.30 -8.88 6.39
C THR A 105 -20.00 -9.99 7.39
N SER A 106 -20.28 -11.25 7.04
CA SER A 106 -20.08 -12.41 7.90
C SER A 106 -18.59 -12.75 8.08
N VAL A 107 -18.26 -13.32 9.24
CA VAL A 107 -16.97 -13.94 9.55
C VAL A 107 -16.58 -15.08 8.60
N THR A 108 -17.56 -15.71 7.94
CA THR A 108 -17.32 -16.81 7.00
C THR A 108 -17.06 -16.33 5.58
N PHE A 109 -17.39 -15.09 5.26
CA PHE A 109 -17.14 -14.52 3.95
C PHE A 109 -15.66 -14.19 3.80
N ARG A 110 -15.12 -14.50 2.62
CA ARG A 110 -13.72 -14.27 2.25
C ARG A 110 -13.64 -13.48 0.97
N SER A 111 -12.73 -12.52 0.91
CA SER A 111 -12.37 -11.84 -0.34
C SER A 111 -11.80 -12.82 -1.36
N THR A 112 -11.60 -12.35 -2.59
CA THR A 112 -10.84 -13.11 -3.60
C THR A 112 -9.47 -13.57 -3.05
N ILE A 113 -8.78 -12.71 -2.31
CA ILE A 113 -7.46 -13.00 -1.73
C ILE A 113 -7.56 -14.09 -0.66
N GLY A 114 -8.54 -14.00 0.24
CA GLY A 114 -8.79 -15.00 1.28
C GLY A 114 -9.24 -16.36 0.75
N ASN A 115 -9.77 -16.41 -0.48
CA ASN A 115 -10.09 -17.65 -1.19
C ASN A 115 -8.87 -18.26 -1.90
N ILE A 116 -7.97 -17.43 -2.44
CA ILE A 116 -6.70 -17.87 -3.04
C ILE A 116 -5.78 -18.48 -1.97
N ASP A 117 -5.68 -17.84 -0.81
CA ASP A 117 -4.95 -18.38 0.33
C ASP A 117 -5.82 -18.39 1.59
N LYS A 118 -6.18 -19.59 2.04
CA LYS A 118 -7.07 -19.79 3.19
C LYS A 118 -6.38 -19.71 4.56
N ARG A 119 -5.05 -19.70 4.62
CA ARG A 119 -4.29 -19.72 5.88
C ARG A 119 -4.58 -18.49 6.74
N VAL A 120 -4.74 -18.69 8.04
CA VAL A 120 -4.92 -17.61 9.02
C VAL A 120 -4.04 -17.78 10.25
N GLU A 121 -3.63 -19.01 10.55
CA GLU A 121 -2.76 -19.31 11.69
C GLU A 121 -1.35 -18.72 11.52
N LEU A 122 -0.79 -18.20 12.60
CA LEU A 122 0.62 -17.85 12.67
C LEU A 122 1.46 -19.13 12.81
N ASP A 123 2.68 -19.12 12.25
CA ASP A 123 3.60 -20.25 12.37
C ASP A 123 4.01 -20.44 13.84
N LYS A 124 3.69 -21.62 14.39
CA LYS A 124 3.96 -21.98 15.79
C LYS A 124 5.47 -22.01 16.11
N ASN A 125 6.33 -22.12 15.10
CA ASN A 125 7.78 -22.10 15.27
C ASN A 125 8.37 -20.68 15.28
N ILE A 126 7.59 -19.67 14.89
CA ILE A 126 8.03 -18.27 14.88
C ILE A 126 7.35 -17.55 16.04
N GLN A 127 8.01 -17.58 17.18
CA GLN A 127 7.55 -16.93 18.41
C GLN A 127 8.17 -15.54 18.56
N TYR A 128 7.59 -14.73 19.44
CA TYR A 128 8.19 -13.45 19.80
C TYR A 128 9.61 -13.60 20.35
N GLY A 129 10.47 -12.67 19.98
CA GLY A 129 11.92 -12.76 20.19
C GLY A 129 12.65 -13.44 19.02
N ASP A 130 11.96 -14.18 18.15
CA ASP A 130 12.53 -14.60 16.87
C ASP A 130 12.62 -13.39 15.93
N SER A 131 13.80 -13.20 15.32
CA SER A 131 14.06 -12.18 14.30
C SER A 131 13.04 -12.16 13.15
N ARG A 132 12.35 -13.28 12.89
CA ARG A 132 11.35 -13.43 11.82
C ARG A 132 9.93 -13.06 12.25
N TYR A 133 9.68 -12.91 13.55
CA TYR A 133 8.34 -12.73 14.11
C TYR A 133 7.61 -11.52 13.51
N TYR A 134 8.24 -10.36 13.50
CA TYR A 134 7.63 -9.13 12.97
C TYR A 134 7.33 -9.23 11.47
N GLY A 135 8.23 -9.83 10.68
CA GLY A 135 7.98 -10.08 9.26
C GLY A 135 6.83 -11.07 9.02
N ALA A 136 6.78 -12.16 9.79
CA ALA A 136 5.73 -13.18 9.70
C ALA A 136 4.35 -12.64 10.10
N LEU A 137 4.28 -11.87 11.19
CA LEU A 137 3.04 -11.21 11.61
C LEU A 137 2.61 -10.17 10.58
N SER A 138 3.56 -9.38 10.06
CA SER A 138 3.30 -8.34 9.07
C SER A 138 2.74 -8.87 7.76
N ILE A 139 3.23 -10.01 7.25
CA ILE A 139 2.70 -10.60 6.01
C ILE A 139 1.26 -11.09 6.19
N MET A 140 0.95 -11.67 7.35
CA MET A 140 -0.38 -12.17 7.67
C MET A 140 -1.35 -11.00 7.87
N ALA A 141 -0.91 -9.93 8.54
CA ALA A 141 -1.68 -8.70 8.68
C ALA A 141 -1.95 -8.03 7.33
N SER A 142 -0.94 -7.88 6.46
CA SER A 142 -1.13 -7.35 5.10
C SER A 142 -2.11 -8.19 4.28
N LYS A 143 -2.08 -9.52 4.42
CA LYS A 143 -3.00 -10.40 3.72
C LYS A 143 -4.44 -10.24 4.21
N ILE A 144 -4.68 -10.31 5.52
CA ILE A 144 -6.06 -10.25 6.04
C ILE A 144 -6.67 -8.84 5.94
N SER A 145 -5.87 -7.81 5.67
CA SER A 145 -6.36 -6.44 5.43
C SER A 145 -7.39 -6.35 4.28
N TYR A 146 -7.42 -7.35 3.39
CA TYR A 146 -8.37 -7.43 2.28
C TYR A 146 -9.76 -7.94 2.70
N GLU A 147 -9.87 -8.54 3.88
CA GLU A 147 -11.08 -9.18 4.40
C GLU A 147 -12.02 -8.17 5.07
N ASN A 148 -13.26 -8.61 5.36
CA ASN A 148 -14.21 -7.79 6.10
C ASN A 148 -13.85 -7.69 7.60
N GLU A 149 -14.45 -6.73 8.29
CA GLU A 149 -14.15 -6.46 9.70
C GLU A 149 -14.44 -7.67 10.61
N ALA A 150 -15.54 -8.39 10.39
CA ALA A 150 -15.91 -9.55 11.21
C ALA A 150 -14.86 -10.67 11.09
N PHE A 151 -14.38 -10.93 9.88
CA PHE A 151 -13.29 -11.88 9.63
C PHE A 151 -12.00 -11.44 10.31
N ILE A 152 -11.60 -10.17 10.14
CA ILE A 152 -10.37 -9.62 10.73
C ILE A 152 -10.43 -9.71 12.25
N LYS A 153 -11.52 -9.21 12.86
CA LYS A 153 -11.73 -9.25 14.31
C LYS A 153 -11.66 -10.68 14.85
N ASN A 154 -12.35 -11.62 14.21
CA ASN A 154 -12.28 -13.03 14.59
C ASN A 154 -10.87 -13.59 14.50
N THR A 155 -10.15 -13.31 13.41
CA THR A 155 -8.78 -13.80 13.22
C THR A 155 -7.83 -13.25 14.29
N VAL A 156 -7.84 -11.93 14.50
CA VAL A 156 -6.98 -11.27 15.50
C VAL A 156 -7.30 -11.76 16.91
N THR A 157 -8.57 -11.76 17.32
CA THR A 157 -8.96 -12.13 18.69
C THR A 157 -8.87 -13.63 18.94
N ASN A 158 -9.41 -14.46 18.04
CA ASN A 158 -9.59 -15.87 18.31
C ASN A 158 -8.44 -16.74 17.80
N GLU A 159 -7.82 -16.40 16.67
CA GLU A 159 -6.69 -17.18 16.12
C GLU A 159 -5.36 -16.68 16.66
N TRP A 160 -5.12 -15.37 16.61
CA TRP A 160 -3.83 -14.78 17.02
C TRP A 160 -3.74 -14.46 18.51
N LYS A 161 -4.87 -14.49 19.22
CA LYS A 161 -4.98 -14.16 20.65
C LYS A 161 -4.50 -12.74 20.97
N MET A 162 -4.75 -11.81 20.04
CA MET A 162 -4.39 -10.40 20.13
C MET A 162 -5.65 -9.54 20.25
N GLU A 163 -5.49 -8.27 20.61
CA GLU A 163 -6.62 -7.36 20.75
C GLU A 163 -6.87 -6.59 19.46
N PHE A 164 -8.06 -6.76 18.88
CA PHE A 164 -8.50 -5.98 17.73
C PHE A 164 -8.90 -4.57 18.14
N LEU A 165 -8.32 -3.55 17.49
CA LEU A 165 -8.55 -2.14 17.83
C LEU A 165 -9.55 -1.46 16.90
N GLY A 166 -9.68 -1.94 15.66
CA GLY A 166 -10.65 -1.43 14.70
C GLY A 166 -10.24 -1.64 13.25
N SER A 167 -11.23 -1.59 12.36
CA SER A 167 -11.06 -1.57 10.90
C SER A 167 -11.71 -0.30 10.37
N TYR A 168 -11.07 0.34 9.41
CA TYR A 168 -11.42 1.69 8.99
C TYR A 168 -11.46 1.82 7.47
N SER A 169 -12.38 2.66 7.02
CA SER A 169 -12.53 3.10 5.63
C SER A 169 -12.38 4.61 5.63
N PHE A 170 -11.46 5.13 4.84
CA PHE A 170 -11.04 6.52 4.89
C PHE A 170 -11.36 7.25 3.59
N TRP A 171 -11.82 8.47 3.77
CA TRP A 171 -12.16 9.39 2.71
C TRP A 171 -10.93 9.86 1.96
N ASN A 172 -11.04 9.96 0.64
CA ASN A 172 -10.05 10.58 -0.24
C ASN A 172 -10.68 11.77 -0.96
N ASP A 173 -10.21 12.98 -0.64
CA ASP A 173 -10.80 14.21 -1.19
C ASP A 173 -10.71 14.29 -2.71
N PHE A 174 -9.69 13.67 -3.32
CA PHE A 174 -9.46 13.74 -4.76
C PHE A 174 -10.39 12.81 -5.56
N GLN A 175 -10.78 11.68 -4.97
CA GLN A 175 -11.73 10.73 -5.59
C GLN A 175 -13.16 10.96 -5.13
N GLU A 176 -13.36 11.73 -4.06
CA GLU A 176 -14.65 11.99 -3.45
C GLU A 176 -15.39 10.71 -3.02
N GLN A 177 -14.63 9.76 -2.49
CA GLN A 177 -15.12 8.50 -1.94
C GLN A 177 -14.16 7.92 -0.91
N ASP A 178 -14.64 6.93 -0.15
CA ASP A 178 -13.79 6.13 0.71
C ASP A 178 -12.99 5.13 -0.15
N SER A 179 -11.68 5.29 -0.18
CA SER A 179 -10.79 4.46 -1.03
C SER A 179 -9.66 3.79 -0.26
N THR A 180 -9.24 4.35 0.87
CA THR A 180 -8.16 3.79 1.68
C THR A 180 -8.74 2.99 2.84
N ARG A 181 -8.26 1.76 3.02
CA ARG A 181 -8.65 0.91 4.15
C ARG A 181 -7.44 0.50 4.96
N ALA A 182 -7.59 0.48 6.27
CA ALA A 182 -6.60 -0.06 7.18
C ALA A 182 -7.28 -0.66 8.40
N PHE A 183 -6.58 -1.54 9.10
CA PHE A 183 -7.01 -2.02 10.41
C PHE A 183 -5.85 -1.96 11.41
N MET A 184 -6.21 -1.91 12.68
CA MET A 184 -5.28 -1.86 13.80
C MET A 184 -5.56 -3.00 14.76
N PHE A 185 -4.50 -3.52 15.36
CA PHE A 185 -4.57 -4.46 16.47
C PHE A 185 -3.35 -4.31 17.37
N ARG A 186 -3.43 -4.80 18.60
CA ARG A 186 -2.31 -4.82 19.53
C ARG A 186 -2.03 -6.21 20.08
N ASP A 187 -0.75 -6.54 20.12
CA ASP A 187 -0.20 -7.69 20.81
C ASP A 187 0.33 -7.20 22.16
N LYS A 188 -0.45 -7.44 23.22
CA LYS A 188 -0.14 -7.01 24.59
C LYS A 188 0.47 -8.17 25.38
N ARG A 189 1.68 -7.96 25.88
CA ARG A 189 2.45 -8.91 26.69
C ARG A 189 2.74 -8.31 28.06
N ALA A 190 3.30 -9.11 28.96
CA ALA A 190 3.55 -8.69 30.35
C ALA A 190 4.52 -7.49 30.45
N ASP A 191 5.48 -7.40 29.54
CA ASP A 191 6.60 -6.46 29.54
C ASP A 191 6.70 -5.60 28.26
N SER A 192 5.90 -5.91 27.24
CA SER A 192 5.96 -5.25 25.93
C SER A 192 4.57 -5.13 25.31
N GLU A 193 4.38 -4.08 24.52
CA GLU A 193 3.16 -3.85 23.75
C GLU A 193 3.53 -3.47 22.33
N LEU A 194 2.94 -4.17 21.37
CA LEU A 194 3.18 -3.94 19.95
C LEU A 194 1.86 -3.61 19.25
N ILE A 195 1.77 -2.42 18.67
CA ILE A 195 0.60 -1.94 17.91
C ILE A 195 0.85 -2.11 16.42
N MET A 196 -0.03 -2.80 15.71
CA MET A 196 0.05 -2.98 14.25
C MET A 196 -0.89 -2.03 13.53
N ILE A 197 -0.39 -1.41 12.46
CA ILE A 197 -1.19 -0.71 11.45
C ILE A 197 -1.00 -1.42 10.12
N ALA A 198 -2.07 -2.03 9.61
CA ALA A 198 -2.03 -2.77 8.35
C ALA A 198 -2.92 -2.09 7.31
N PHE A 199 -2.28 -1.51 6.28
CA PHE A 199 -2.96 -0.92 5.14
C PHE A 199 -3.34 -1.99 4.11
N ARG A 200 -4.58 -1.91 3.63
CA ARG A 200 -5.06 -2.71 2.51
C ARG A 200 -4.48 -2.17 1.21
N GLY A 201 -4.10 -3.09 0.32
CA GLY A 201 -3.80 -2.73 -1.06
C GLY A 201 -5.02 -2.85 -1.97
N THR A 202 -4.77 -2.92 -3.27
CA THR A 202 -5.84 -2.83 -4.25
C THR A 202 -6.53 -4.17 -4.52
N PRO A 203 -7.87 -4.28 -4.44
CA PRO A 203 -8.60 -5.49 -4.81
C PRO A 203 -8.37 -5.89 -6.28
N PRO A 204 -8.42 -7.18 -6.64
CA PRO A 204 -8.16 -7.64 -8.01
C PRO A 204 -9.12 -7.11 -9.09
N PHE A 205 -10.28 -6.59 -8.71
CA PHE A 205 -11.33 -6.13 -9.62
C PHE A 205 -11.68 -4.64 -9.45
N ASP A 206 -10.74 -3.86 -8.90
CA ASP A 206 -10.88 -2.42 -8.69
C ASP A 206 -10.04 -1.63 -9.71
N ALA A 207 -10.65 -1.35 -10.86
CA ALA A 207 -9.96 -0.68 -11.96
C ALA A 207 -9.57 0.77 -11.63
N GLU A 208 -10.34 1.44 -10.78
CA GLU A 208 -10.07 2.83 -10.38
C GLU A 208 -8.85 2.89 -9.46
N ALA A 209 -8.76 1.97 -8.49
CA ALA A 209 -7.58 1.87 -7.64
C ALA A 209 -6.35 1.39 -8.45
N TRP A 210 -6.51 0.48 -9.43
CA TRP A 210 -5.41 0.14 -10.37
C TRP A 210 -4.95 1.34 -11.19
N SER A 211 -5.88 2.21 -11.60
CA SER A 211 -5.55 3.46 -12.31
C SER A 211 -4.67 4.38 -11.44
N THR A 212 -4.86 4.35 -10.11
CA THR A 212 -4.03 5.10 -9.16
C THR A 212 -2.64 4.48 -9.00
N ASP A 213 -2.53 3.15 -9.06
CA ASP A 213 -1.25 2.42 -8.95
C ASP A 213 -0.32 2.64 -10.16
N ILE A 214 -0.89 2.92 -11.33
CA ILE A 214 -0.15 3.23 -12.56
C ILE A 214 -0.05 4.74 -12.85
N ASP A 215 -0.61 5.56 -11.94
CA ASP A 215 -0.42 6.99 -11.99
C ASP A 215 1.09 7.28 -11.96
N MET A 216 1.53 8.31 -12.67
CA MET A 216 2.92 8.78 -12.60
C MET A 216 2.96 10.23 -12.11
N SER A 217 1.86 10.68 -11.51
CA SER A 217 1.80 11.97 -10.86
C SER A 217 2.75 12.02 -9.68
N TRP A 218 3.34 13.18 -9.45
CA TRP A 218 4.23 13.43 -8.31
C TRP A 218 4.14 14.88 -7.85
N TYR A 219 4.49 15.07 -6.58
CA TYR A 219 4.70 16.37 -5.96
C TYR A 219 6.14 16.44 -5.45
N GLU A 220 6.86 17.54 -5.73
CA GLU A 220 8.14 17.82 -5.08
C GLU A 220 7.87 18.29 -3.64
N VAL A 221 8.44 17.58 -2.68
CA VAL A 221 8.45 18.00 -1.29
C VAL A 221 9.79 18.69 -1.02
N PRO A 222 9.81 19.97 -0.60
CA PRO A 222 11.04 20.72 -0.37
C PRO A 222 12.01 19.96 0.55
N ASN A 223 13.29 19.92 0.17
CA ASN A 223 14.37 19.21 0.88
C ASN A 223 14.21 17.68 1.02
N VAL A 224 13.13 17.10 0.49
CA VAL A 224 12.88 15.66 0.52
C VAL A 224 13.01 15.06 -0.87
N GLY A 225 12.40 15.65 -1.89
CA GLY A 225 12.36 15.12 -3.27
C GLY A 225 10.95 14.80 -3.73
N ARG A 226 10.84 14.10 -4.88
CA ARG A 226 9.56 13.78 -5.52
C ARG A 226 8.90 12.57 -4.87
N VAL A 227 7.60 12.71 -4.58
CA VAL A 227 6.79 11.65 -3.98
C VAL A 227 5.57 11.37 -4.85
N HIS A 228 5.20 10.10 -4.98
CA HIS A 228 4.09 9.66 -5.80
C HIS A 228 2.75 10.25 -5.35
N GLY A 229 2.14 11.06 -6.22
CA GLY A 229 0.97 11.87 -5.90
C GLY A 229 -0.27 11.04 -5.60
N GLY A 230 -0.50 9.94 -6.33
CA GLY A 230 -1.64 9.05 -6.07
C GLY A 230 -1.61 8.45 -4.65
N PHE A 231 -0.42 8.10 -4.15
CA PHE A 231 -0.27 7.50 -2.83
C PHE A 231 -0.40 8.56 -1.72
N MET A 232 0.09 9.79 -1.95
CA MET A 232 -0.13 10.90 -1.02
C MET A 232 -1.62 11.24 -0.88
N LYS A 233 -2.34 11.32 -2.01
CA LYS A 233 -3.80 11.52 -2.05
C LYS A 233 -4.54 10.43 -1.28
N ALA A 234 -4.21 9.17 -1.53
CA ALA A 234 -4.80 8.03 -0.82
C ALA A 234 -4.53 8.07 0.69
N LEU A 235 -3.34 8.49 1.12
CA LEU A 235 -3.01 8.55 2.54
C LEU A 235 -3.70 9.71 3.28
N GLY A 236 -4.01 10.81 2.60
CA GLY A 236 -4.76 11.93 3.20
C GLY A 236 -4.23 13.33 2.88
N LEU A 237 -3.47 13.49 1.79
CA LEU A 237 -3.11 14.80 1.26
C LEU A 237 -4.36 15.69 1.11
N GLN A 238 -4.27 16.96 1.49
CA GLN A 238 -5.37 17.92 1.41
C GLN A 238 -5.29 18.74 0.11
N LYS A 239 -6.41 18.88 -0.61
CA LYS A 239 -6.47 19.60 -1.91
C LYS A 239 -5.91 21.03 -1.86
N VAL A 240 -6.20 21.74 -0.77
CA VAL A 240 -5.88 23.18 -0.64
C VAL A 240 -4.63 23.39 0.19
N GLN A 241 -4.52 22.73 1.35
CA GLN A 241 -3.49 23.01 2.35
C GLN A 241 -2.29 22.06 2.28
N GLY A 242 -2.37 20.98 1.50
CA GLY A 242 -1.31 19.98 1.45
C GLY A 242 -1.24 19.09 2.67
N TRP A 243 -0.18 19.22 3.47
CA TRP A 243 0.04 18.43 4.69
C TRP A 243 0.04 19.35 5.91
N PRO A 244 -1.12 19.94 6.27
CA PRO A 244 -1.21 20.73 7.50
C PRO A 244 -0.89 19.86 8.72
N LYS A 245 -0.22 20.39 9.75
CA LYS A 245 0.11 19.62 10.96
C LYS A 245 -1.12 18.99 11.64
N GLY A 246 -2.30 19.59 11.49
CA GLY A 246 -3.56 19.04 11.97
C GLY A 246 -4.73 19.48 11.10
N ILE A 247 -5.80 18.70 11.14
CA ILE A 247 -7.07 19.01 10.50
C ILE A 247 -8.19 18.89 11.52
N GLU A 248 -9.27 19.63 11.33
CA GLU A 248 -10.46 19.48 12.17
C GLU A 248 -11.14 18.13 11.90
N GLN A 249 -11.01 17.19 12.84
CA GLN A 249 -11.73 15.93 12.85
C GLN A 249 -12.91 15.99 13.84
N GLY A 250 -14.04 15.41 13.48
CA GLY A 250 -15.24 15.36 14.34
C GLY A 250 -16.23 14.32 13.84
N GLU A 251 -17.23 13.95 14.65
CA GLU A 251 -18.17 12.84 14.37
C GLU A 251 -18.92 12.97 13.03
N ASN A 252 -19.12 14.21 12.55
CA ASN A 252 -19.80 14.50 11.28
C ASN A 252 -18.84 14.89 10.14
N LYS A 253 -17.53 14.75 10.32
CA LYS A 253 -16.52 15.09 9.30
C LYS A 253 -15.87 13.83 8.74
N ARG A 254 -15.57 13.89 7.44
CA ARG A 254 -14.89 12.82 6.69
C ARG A 254 -13.52 12.52 7.33
N GLN A 255 -13.28 11.25 7.64
CA GLN A 255 -12.04 10.80 8.26
C GLN A 255 -11.01 10.46 7.18
N VAL A 256 -9.85 11.11 7.23
CA VAL A 256 -8.72 10.82 6.33
C VAL A 256 -7.67 9.98 7.05
N ALA A 257 -7.00 9.09 6.31
CA ALA A 257 -6.27 7.96 6.89
C ALA A 257 -5.12 8.39 7.80
N TYR A 258 -4.20 9.24 7.33
CA TYR A 258 -3.03 9.66 8.10
C TYR A 258 -3.41 10.26 9.46
N TYR A 259 -4.24 11.29 9.46
CA TYR A 259 -4.54 12.06 10.67
C TYR A 259 -5.29 11.22 11.70
N MET A 260 -6.28 10.43 11.26
CA MET A 260 -7.05 9.60 12.19
C MET A 260 -6.15 8.51 12.81
N LEU A 261 -5.37 7.80 11.97
CA LEU A 261 -4.46 6.75 12.44
C LEU A 261 -3.36 7.33 13.34
N ARG A 262 -2.82 8.53 13.02
CA ARG A 262 -1.83 9.23 13.85
C ARG A 262 -2.39 9.54 15.23
N GLU A 263 -3.58 10.14 15.33
CA GLU A 263 -4.13 10.49 16.64
C GLU A 263 -4.47 9.25 17.47
N LYS A 264 -5.09 8.21 16.87
CA LYS A 264 -5.33 6.93 17.56
C LYS A 264 -4.03 6.28 18.04
N LEU A 265 -3.03 6.23 17.19
CA LEU A 265 -1.73 5.67 17.55
C LEU A 265 -1.08 6.48 18.69
N ARG A 266 -1.10 7.81 18.59
CA ARG A 266 -0.56 8.71 19.62
C ARG A 266 -1.23 8.50 20.97
N GLU A 267 -2.55 8.38 21.01
CA GLU A 267 -3.30 8.09 22.24
C GLU A 267 -2.84 6.77 22.88
N MET A 268 -2.68 5.72 22.08
CA MET A 268 -2.22 4.42 22.57
C MET A 268 -0.77 4.44 23.05
N LEU A 269 0.13 5.09 22.32
CA LEU A 269 1.53 5.25 22.73
C LEU A 269 1.69 6.08 24.01
N LYS A 270 0.76 6.99 24.31
CA LYS A 270 0.73 7.75 25.58
C LYS A 270 0.25 6.90 26.76
N MET A 271 -0.61 5.90 26.52
CA MET A 271 -1.11 5.02 27.58
C MET A 271 -0.05 4.02 28.06
N ASN A 272 0.93 3.70 27.23
CA ASN A 272 2.03 2.80 27.57
C ASN A 272 3.33 3.27 26.93
N GLU A 273 4.23 3.84 27.73
CA GLU A 273 5.51 4.37 27.23
C GLU A 273 6.41 3.29 26.60
N ASN A 274 6.24 2.02 26.94
CA ASN A 274 7.00 0.92 26.35
C ASN A 274 6.35 0.38 25.07
N ALA A 275 5.18 0.90 24.67
CA ALA A 275 4.54 0.49 23.44
C ALA A 275 5.36 0.90 22.22
N LYS A 276 5.47 -0.03 21.28
CA LYS A 276 6.07 0.15 19.97
C LYS A 276 5.02 -0.12 18.89
N PHE A 277 5.29 0.30 17.67
CA PHE A 277 4.39 -0.01 16.55
C PHE A 277 5.12 -0.39 15.28
N ILE A 278 4.43 -1.15 14.42
CA ILE A 278 4.86 -1.46 13.05
C ILE A 278 3.75 -1.04 12.10
N VAL A 279 4.19 -0.57 10.94
CA VAL A 279 3.31 -0.29 9.80
C VAL A 279 3.60 -1.31 8.71
N THR A 280 2.54 -1.90 8.16
CA THR A 280 2.65 -2.95 7.14
C THR A 280 1.61 -2.81 6.04
N GLY A 281 1.88 -3.41 4.89
CA GLY A 281 0.92 -3.47 3.78
C GLY A 281 1.44 -4.21 2.56
N HIS A 282 0.50 -4.65 1.73
CA HIS A 282 0.77 -5.29 0.44
C HIS A 282 0.35 -4.37 -0.73
N SER A 283 1.12 -4.35 -1.82
CA SER A 283 0.85 -3.56 -3.03
C SER A 283 0.71 -2.06 -2.68
N LEU A 284 -0.39 -1.38 -3.07
CA LEU A 284 -0.73 -0.03 -2.64
C LEU A 284 -0.60 0.17 -1.12
N GLY A 285 -1.04 -0.81 -0.33
CA GLY A 285 -0.93 -0.76 1.13
C GLY A 285 0.53 -0.71 1.60
N GLY A 286 1.45 -1.31 0.85
CA GLY A 286 2.89 -1.20 1.12
C GLY A 286 3.40 0.22 0.87
N ALA A 287 2.92 0.91 -0.17
CA ALA A 287 3.27 2.31 -0.40
C ALA A 287 2.76 3.21 0.73
N LEU A 288 1.52 3.00 1.17
CA LEU A 288 0.93 3.71 2.31
C LEU A 288 1.69 3.44 3.61
N ALA A 289 2.17 2.21 3.80
CA ALA A 289 2.97 1.84 4.97
C ALA A 289 4.32 2.57 5.04
N VAL A 290 4.91 2.95 3.90
CA VAL A 290 6.11 3.80 3.84
C VAL A 290 5.75 5.28 3.96
N LEU A 291 4.65 5.71 3.35
CA LEU A 291 4.24 7.12 3.42
C LEU A 291 3.78 7.54 4.82
N PHE A 292 3.18 6.64 5.60
CA PHE A 292 2.76 6.96 6.96
C PHE A 292 3.91 7.51 7.85
N PRO A 293 5.05 6.81 8.01
CA PRO A 293 6.19 7.35 8.74
C PRO A 293 6.89 8.50 8.02
N PHE A 294 6.83 8.59 6.69
CA PHE A 294 7.28 9.80 5.97
C PHE A 294 6.52 11.04 6.45
N VAL A 295 5.18 11.00 6.49
CA VAL A 295 4.38 12.16 6.92
C VAL A 295 4.55 12.42 8.42
N LEU A 296 4.79 11.40 9.25
CA LEU A 296 5.24 11.63 10.64
C LEU A 296 6.55 12.44 10.69
N ALA A 297 7.56 12.07 9.89
CA ALA A 297 8.83 12.80 9.82
C ALA A 297 8.63 14.22 9.27
N TYR A 298 7.82 14.38 8.23
CA TYR A 298 7.47 15.69 7.65
C TYR A 298 6.78 16.60 8.68
N HIS A 299 5.94 16.05 9.56
CA HIS A 299 5.31 16.79 10.67
C HIS A 299 6.19 16.91 11.92
N GLU A 300 7.46 16.48 11.87
CA GLU A 300 8.42 16.55 12.98
C GLU A 300 8.00 15.71 14.20
N GLU A 301 7.22 14.64 14.00
CA GLU A 301 6.71 13.74 15.05
C GLU A 301 7.80 12.76 15.55
N SER A 302 8.98 13.29 15.89
CA SER A 302 10.18 12.52 16.26
C SER A 302 9.92 11.54 17.39
N TRP A 303 9.15 11.94 18.41
CA TRP A 303 8.76 11.06 19.52
C TRP A 303 7.96 9.84 19.07
N MET A 304 7.06 10.00 18.09
CA MET A 304 6.34 8.84 17.53
C MET A 304 7.30 7.99 16.71
N LEU A 305 8.17 8.58 15.91
CA LEU A 305 9.16 7.83 15.13
C LEU A 305 10.11 7.01 16.02
N ASP A 306 10.48 7.49 17.21
CA ASP A 306 11.25 6.71 18.19
C ASP A 306 10.50 5.46 18.70
N LYS A 307 9.17 5.40 18.55
CA LYS A 307 8.34 4.24 18.87
C LYS A 307 8.10 3.31 17.67
N LEU A 308 8.53 3.69 16.46
CA LEU A 308 8.39 2.88 15.26
C LEU A 308 9.43 1.76 15.27
N GLU A 309 8.98 0.53 15.52
CA GLU A 309 9.82 -0.66 15.53
C GLU A 309 10.24 -1.05 14.10
N GLY A 310 9.32 -0.90 13.15
CA GLY A 310 9.64 -1.25 11.78
C GLY A 310 8.55 -0.96 10.77
N VAL A 311 8.93 -1.07 9.51
CA VAL A 311 8.06 -0.98 8.34
C VAL A 311 8.31 -2.21 7.48
N TYR A 312 7.28 -3.02 7.30
CA TYR A 312 7.37 -4.28 6.55
C TYR A 312 6.42 -4.22 5.37
N THR A 313 6.94 -4.36 4.15
CA THR A 313 6.11 -4.21 2.95
C THR A 313 6.27 -5.38 2.01
N PHE A 314 5.20 -5.68 1.28
CA PHE A 314 5.12 -6.82 0.37
C PHE A 314 4.63 -6.33 -0.99
N GLY A 315 5.36 -6.63 -2.07
CA GLY A 315 4.95 -6.18 -3.40
C GLY A 315 4.86 -4.66 -3.53
N GLN A 316 5.62 -3.90 -2.73
CA GLN A 316 5.54 -2.45 -2.66
C GLN A 316 5.99 -1.80 -3.99
N PRO A 317 5.20 -0.88 -4.59
CA PRO A 317 5.67 -0.07 -5.72
C PRO A 317 6.71 0.97 -5.26
N ARG A 318 7.36 1.64 -6.22
CA ARG A 318 8.27 2.75 -5.89
C ARG A 318 7.45 3.96 -5.43
N VAL A 319 7.83 4.55 -4.31
CA VAL A 319 7.04 5.58 -3.60
C VAL A 319 7.53 7.00 -3.90
N GLY A 320 8.82 7.16 -4.16
CA GLY A 320 9.45 8.45 -4.39
C GLY A 320 10.76 8.31 -5.15
N ASP A 321 11.40 9.43 -5.44
CA ASP A 321 12.67 9.49 -6.15
C ASP A 321 13.87 9.11 -5.25
N GLU A 322 15.07 9.28 -5.80
CA GLU A 322 16.32 9.00 -5.08
C GLU A 322 16.48 9.85 -3.82
N ARG A 323 16.13 11.14 -3.89
CA ARG A 323 16.24 12.08 -2.77
C ARG A 323 15.25 11.70 -1.67
N PHE A 324 14.02 11.32 -2.02
CA PHE A 324 13.04 10.79 -1.07
C PHE A 324 13.58 9.54 -0.38
N GLY A 325 14.18 8.63 -1.14
CA GLY A 325 14.80 7.43 -0.60
C GLY A 325 15.96 7.71 0.35
N GLU A 326 16.79 8.72 0.06
CA GLU A 326 17.87 9.19 0.94
C GLU A 326 17.35 9.80 2.22
N TYR A 327 16.35 10.69 2.12
CA TYR A 327 15.66 11.27 3.26
C TYR A 327 15.09 10.18 4.19
N MET A 328 14.36 9.21 3.64
CA MET A 328 13.76 8.14 4.45
C MET A 328 14.81 7.22 5.07
N LYS A 329 15.90 6.89 4.36
CA LYS A 329 17.03 6.14 4.95
C LYS A 329 17.62 6.88 6.16
N GLN A 330 17.78 8.20 6.06
CA GLN A 330 18.30 9.01 7.17
C GLN A 330 17.33 8.98 8.37
N GLN A 331 16.03 9.22 8.14
CA GLN A 331 15.01 9.19 9.20
C GLN A 331 14.97 7.82 9.89
N PHE A 332 14.97 6.73 9.11
CA PHE A 332 14.98 5.37 9.66
C PHE A 332 16.27 5.05 10.41
N SER A 333 17.42 5.56 9.97
CA SER A 333 18.68 5.38 10.70
C SER A 333 18.69 6.14 12.03
N VAL A 334 18.18 7.37 12.08
CA VAL A 334 18.13 8.19 13.30
C VAL A 334 17.24 7.54 14.35
N HIS A 335 16.09 7.02 13.93
CA HIS A 335 15.11 6.41 14.82
C HIS A 335 15.26 4.89 14.99
N THR A 336 16.32 4.29 14.43
CA THR A 336 16.61 2.84 14.50
C THR A 336 15.45 1.97 13.98
N VAL A 337 14.79 2.42 12.91
CA VAL A 337 13.63 1.76 12.32
C VAL A 337 14.07 0.62 11.42
N GLN A 338 13.54 -0.57 11.63
CA GLN A 338 13.75 -1.68 10.72
C GLN A 338 12.85 -1.58 9.49
N TYR A 339 13.41 -1.26 8.32
CA TYR A 339 12.68 -1.27 7.06
C TYR A 339 13.02 -2.49 6.19
N VAL A 340 12.00 -3.30 5.89
CA VAL A 340 12.14 -4.53 5.10
C VAL A 340 11.11 -4.54 3.98
N ARG A 341 11.61 -4.52 2.74
CA ARG A 341 10.78 -4.67 1.54
C ARG A 341 10.91 -6.08 0.99
N SER A 342 9.80 -6.81 0.94
CA SER A 342 9.74 -8.17 0.39
C SER A 342 9.17 -8.18 -1.02
N VAL A 343 9.87 -8.84 -1.94
CA VAL A 343 9.49 -8.96 -3.36
C VAL A 343 9.44 -10.42 -3.76
N TYR A 344 8.36 -10.83 -4.42
CA TYR A 344 8.19 -12.20 -4.89
C TYR A 344 8.38 -12.30 -6.40
N SER A 345 9.40 -13.07 -6.83
CA SER A 345 9.59 -13.57 -8.19
C SER A 345 9.41 -12.46 -9.25
N ASN A 346 8.47 -12.67 -10.17
CA ASN A 346 8.15 -11.77 -11.28
C ASN A 346 7.00 -10.80 -10.97
N ASP A 347 6.70 -10.54 -9.69
CA ASP A 347 5.69 -9.56 -9.27
C ASP A 347 5.92 -8.19 -9.93
N MET A 348 4.99 -7.77 -10.77
CA MET A 348 5.14 -6.54 -11.55
C MET A 348 5.04 -5.28 -10.69
N VAL A 349 4.40 -5.32 -9.51
CA VAL A 349 4.10 -4.10 -8.74
C VAL A 349 5.38 -3.40 -8.25
N PRO A 350 6.38 -4.09 -7.66
CA PRO A 350 7.68 -3.48 -7.34
C PRO A 350 8.47 -2.96 -8.55
N ARG A 351 8.07 -3.32 -9.77
CA ARG A 351 8.71 -2.83 -10.99
C ARG A 351 8.06 -1.54 -11.51
N LEU A 352 7.00 -1.08 -10.83
CA LEU A 352 6.28 0.14 -11.14
C LEU A 352 6.44 1.22 -10.05
N PRO A 353 6.45 2.50 -10.43
CA PRO A 353 6.72 2.96 -11.80
C PRO A 353 8.13 2.56 -12.27
N TYR A 354 8.36 2.52 -13.59
CA TYR A 354 9.58 1.95 -14.18
C TYR A 354 10.86 2.66 -13.71
N ASP A 355 11.90 1.86 -13.46
CA ASP A 355 13.28 2.32 -13.34
C ASP A 355 13.83 2.60 -14.74
N ASP A 356 14.14 3.86 -15.04
CA ASP A 356 14.89 4.22 -16.25
C ASP A 356 16.02 5.17 -15.83
N SER A 357 17.04 5.31 -16.68
CA SER A 357 18.19 6.19 -16.50
C SER A 357 17.83 7.69 -16.39
N VAL A 358 16.53 8.01 -16.39
CA VAL A 358 15.93 9.36 -16.39
C VAL A 358 15.23 9.67 -15.04
N GLN A 359 15.57 8.94 -13.95
CA GLN A 359 15.28 9.31 -12.55
C GLN A 359 13.86 9.85 -12.29
N LEU A 360 12.85 8.95 -12.23
CA LEU A 360 11.53 9.32 -11.69
C LEU A 360 11.34 8.78 -10.28
N PHE A 361 11.26 7.46 -10.12
CA PHE A 361 11.08 6.85 -8.81
C PHE A 361 12.11 5.75 -8.60
N LYS A 362 12.57 5.58 -7.36
CA LYS A 362 13.53 4.54 -6.97
C LYS A 362 13.08 3.82 -5.71
N HIS A 363 13.51 2.57 -5.59
CA HIS A 363 13.44 1.87 -4.32
C HIS A 363 14.60 2.31 -3.42
N PHE A 364 14.37 2.24 -2.11
CA PHE A 364 15.42 2.40 -1.09
C PHE A 364 15.31 1.28 -0.07
N GLY A 365 16.31 1.19 0.82
CA GLY A 365 16.37 0.18 1.87
C GLY A 365 16.67 -1.24 1.38
N SER A 366 16.64 -2.18 2.31
CA SER A 366 16.93 -3.59 2.07
C SER A 366 15.78 -4.30 1.35
N CYS A 367 16.11 -5.16 0.39
CA CYS A 367 15.15 -5.98 -0.35
C CYS A 367 15.33 -7.46 0.01
N LEU A 368 14.28 -8.10 0.52
CA LEU A 368 14.18 -9.55 0.61
C LEU A 368 13.48 -10.07 -0.65
N TYR A 369 14.25 -10.62 -1.56
CA TYR A 369 13.72 -11.23 -2.78
C TYR A 369 13.42 -12.71 -2.53
N TYR A 370 12.29 -13.19 -3.03
CA TYR A 370 11.92 -14.61 -2.98
C TYR A 370 11.73 -15.13 -4.39
N ASN A 371 12.43 -16.20 -4.77
CA ASN A 371 12.25 -16.81 -6.08
C ASN A 371 10.91 -17.57 -6.17
N SER A 372 10.60 -18.15 -7.33
CA SER A 372 9.36 -18.92 -7.54
C SER A 372 9.23 -20.15 -6.63
N LEU A 373 10.33 -20.62 -6.02
CA LEU A 373 10.38 -21.74 -5.08
C LEU A 373 10.35 -21.30 -3.61
N TYR A 374 10.15 -20.00 -3.35
CA TYR A 374 10.14 -19.36 -2.03
C TYR A 374 11.48 -19.37 -1.31
N GLU A 375 12.58 -19.51 -2.05
CA GLU A 375 13.92 -19.35 -1.50
C GLU A 375 14.25 -17.85 -1.47
N GLY A 376 14.66 -17.38 -0.29
CA GLY A 376 14.94 -15.97 -0.01
C GLY A 376 16.39 -15.60 -0.30
N GLU A 377 16.59 -14.46 -0.98
CA GLU A 377 17.87 -13.81 -1.20
C GLU A 377 17.80 -12.36 -0.69
N VAL A 378 18.84 -11.91 0.01
CA VAL A 378 18.93 -10.51 0.46
C VAL A 378 19.66 -9.71 -0.62
N SER A 379 18.95 -8.82 -1.29
CA SER A 379 19.58 -7.82 -2.15
C SER A 379 19.74 -6.53 -1.35
N LEU A 380 20.99 -6.25 -0.96
CA LEU A 380 21.37 -4.95 -0.42
C LEU A 380 21.60 -3.99 -1.58
N ILE A 381 20.80 -2.92 -1.66
CA ILE A 381 21.17 -1.75 -2.45
C ILE A 381 22.19 -0.97 -1.61
N SER A 382 23.44 -1.43 -1.54
CA SER A 382 24.50 -0.78 -0.77
C SER A 382 25.50 -0.07 -1.67
N LEU A 383 25.53 1.26 -1.61
CA LEU A 383 26.78 2.02 -1.75
C LEU A 383 27.40 2.12 -0.36
N PHE A 384 27.92 1.02 0.19
CA PHE A 384 29.03 1.01 1.14
C PHE A 384 29.53 -0.44 1.27
N ALA A 385 30.75 -0.63 0.78
CA ALA A 385 31.51 -1.86 0.93
C ALA A 385 32.05 -2.01 2.36
N SER A 386 32.35 -3.26 2.71
CA SER A 386 33.14 -3.72 3.85
C SER A 386 32.45 -3.87 5.21
N ALA A 387 31.60 -4.90 5.30
CA ALA A 387 31.79 -5.96 6.30
C ALA A 387 31.06 -7.21 5.80
N HIS A 388 31.80 -8.31 5.60
CA HIS A 388 31.22 -9.64 5.38
C HIS A 388 30.54 -10.08 6.69
N LEU A 389 29.27 -9.71 6.85
CA LEU A 389 28.40 -10.32 7.85
C LEU A 389 27.63 -11.45 7.15
N SER A 390 28.12 -12.68 7.27
CA SER A 390 27.37 -13.87 6.89
C SER A 390 26.19 -14.03 7.87
N ILE A 391 25.10 -13.30 7.63
CA ILE A 391 23.83 -13.58 8.29
C ILE A 391 23.20 -14.76 7.56
N LYS A 392 23.33 -15.97 8.13
CA LYS A 392 22.46 -17.10 7.79
C LYS A 392 21.04 -16.78 8.31
N ILE A 393 20.24 -16.08 7.53
CA ILE A 393 18.80 -16.00 7.76
C ILE A 393 18.22 -17.31 7.21
N LEU A 394 17.95 -18.26 8.11
CA LEU A 394 17.26 -19.50 7.77
C LEU A 394 15.78 -19.20 7.44
N PHE A 395 15.40 -19.71 6.27
CA PHE A 395 14.14 -19.62 5.54
C PHE A 395 12.87 -19.36 6.37
N LEU A 396 12.03 -18.44 5.87
CA LEU A 396 10.58 -18.51 6.05
C LEU A 396 10.10 -19.77 5.33
N ASP A 397 9.29 -20.59 5.99
CA ASP A 397 8.74 -21.84 5.45
C ASP A 397 8.09 -21.59 4.06
N ARG A 398 8.22 -22.55 3.14
CA ARG A 398 7.62 -22.54 1.78
C ARG A 398 6.13 -22.20 1.78
N ARG A 399 5.48 -22.34 2.94
CA ARG A 399 4.08 -22.02 3.15
C ARG A 399 3.80 -20.52 3.16
N SER A 400 4.65 -19.63 3.67
CA SER A 400 4.23 -18.24 3.92
C SER A 400 4.13 -17.35 2.67
N PHE A 401 4.75 -17.72 1.55
CA PHE A 401 4.86 -16.85 0.38
C PHE A 401 3.91 -17.15 -0.79
N SER A 402 3.07 -18.19 -0.71
CA SER A 402 2.27 -18.63 -1.87
C SER A 402 1.11 -17.73 -2.29
N VAL A 403 1.09 -16.49 -1.83
CA VAL A 403 0.03 -15.49 -2.03
C VAL A 403 0.25 -14.69 -3.31
N PHE A 404 1.46 -14.68 -3.89
CA PHE A 404 1.83 -13.77 -4.99
C PHE A 404 2.14 -14.46 -6.33
N SER A 405 1.82 -15.76 -6.48
CA SER A 405 2.01 -16.49 -7.74
C SER A 405 0.68 -16.89 -8.37
N THR A 406 0.38 -16.34 -9.55
CA THR A 406 -0.67 -16.85 -10.45
C THR A 406 -0.20 -18.13 -11.17
N THR A 407 0.19 -19.16 -10.42
CA THR A 407 0.37 -20.50 -10.99
C THR A 407 0.05 -21.58 -9.97
N HIS A 408 -1.08 -22.25 -10.18
CA HIS A 408 -1.44 -23.52 -9.57
C HIS A 408 -0.30 -24.52 -9.69
N ILE A 409 0.14 -25.14 -8.58
CA ILE A 409 0.52 -26.56 -8.59
C ILE A 409 0.03 -27.25 -7.30
N ARG A 410 -0.65 -28.36 -7.52
CA ARG A 410 -1.27 -29.29 -6.56
C ARG A 410 -0.23 -30.05 -5.73
N ASN A 411 -0.69 -30.51 -4.56
CA ASN A 411 -0.13 -31.57 -3.71
C ASN A 411 0.86 -32.52 -4.40
N LEU A 412 2.00 -32.74 -3.73
CA LEU A 412 2.49 -34.06 -3.30
C LEU A 412 3.25 -33.90 -1.99
#